data_AF-A0A1G6EZC7-F1
#
_entry.id   AF-A0A1G6EZC7-F1
#
_cell.length_a   1.000
_cell.length_b   1.000
_cell.length_c   1.000
_cell.angle_alpha   90.00
_cell.angle_beta   90.00
_cell.angle_gamma   90.00
#
_symmetry.space_group_name_H-M   'P 1'
#
loop_
_entity.id
_entity.type
_entity.pdbx_description
1 polymer ?
#
loop_
_entity_poly.entity_id
_entity_poly.type
_entity_poly.pdbx_seq_one_letter_code
_entity_poly.pdbx_strand_id
1 'polypeptide(L)'
;MQEFDKKQYLPFIKEAYLKSDVIAFDLDECINDATRFAKGRFEFIAECLQEITIWDSNGYTYTRLILKKDYSLYNYLCQISDWDVFSETDEDTEYAVWKIEFLLNDECIAYITSDY
;
A
#
# COMPACT_ATOMS: atom_id res chain seq x y z
N MET A 1 -5.75 -12.20 -15.00
CA MET A 1 -5.19 -11.02 -14.33
C MET A 1 -4.95 -9.94 -15.38
N GLN A 2 -5.40 -8.71 -15.11
CA GLN A 2 -5.18 -7.56 -16.00
C GLN A 2 -3.95 -6.79 -15.51
N GLU A 3 -2.92 -6.69 -16.35
CA GLU A 3 -1.73 -5.89 -16.04
C GLU A 3 -2.03 -4.38 -16.18
N PHE A 4 -1.34 -3.57 -15.40
CA PHE A 4 -1.37 -2.11 -15.53
C PHE A 4 -0.70 -1.67 -16.84
N ASP A 5 -1.35 -0.76 -17.60
CA ASP A 5 -0.67 -0.07 -18.71
C ASP A 5 0.41 0.86 -18.15
N LYS A 6 1.67 0.41 -18.16
CA LYS A 6 2.81 1.16 -17.62
C LYS A 6 2.97 2.57 -18.18
N LYS A 7 2.48 2.84 -19.40
CA LYS A 7 2.54 4.20 -19.98
C LYS A 7 1.63 5.19 -19.24
N GLN A 8 0.57 4.71 -18.61
CA GLN A 8 -0.37 5.53 -17.83
C GLN A 8 -0.07 5.45 -16.34
N TYR A 9 0.28 4.26 -15.85
CA TYR A 9 0.55 3.99 -14.44
C TYR A 9 1.77 4.75 -13.90
N LEU A 10 2.91 4.71 -14.60
CA LEU A 10 4.13 5.35 -14.10
C LEU A 10 4.02 6.88 -13.98
N PRO A 11 3.47 7.62 -14.97
CA PRO A 11 3.20 9.05 -14.80
C PRO A 11 2.24 9.34 -13.65
N PHE A 12 1.18 8.53 -13.51
CA PHE A 12 0.21 8.66 -12.42
C PHE A 12 0.88 8.52 -11.04
N ILE A 13 1.64 7.44 -10.81
CA ILE A 13 2.38 7.22 -9.56
C ILE A 13 3.31 8.39 -9.29
N LYS A 14 4.09 8.81 -10.29
CA LYS A 14 5.03 9.92 -10.14
C LYS A 14 4.34 11.22 -9.69
N GLU A 15 3.25 11.59 -10.35
CA GLU A 15 2.52 12.82 -10.04
C GLU A 15 1.86 12.77 -8.67
N ALA A 16 1.14 11.69 -8.36
CA ALA A 16 0.45 11.50 -7.09
C ALA A 16 1.44 11.44 -5.92
N TYR A 17 2.55 10.72 -6.09
CA TYR A 17 3.60 10.61 -5.08
C TYR A 17 4.29 11.96 -4.82
N LEU A 18 4.54 12.77 -5.85
CA LEU A 18 5.15 14.09 -5.67
C LEU A 18 4.27 15.05 -4.86
N LYS A 19 2.95 15.02 -5.07
CA LYS A 19 2.00 15.94 -4.44
C LYS A 19 1.59 15.57 -3.02
N SER A 20 1.70 14.29 -2.64
CA SER A 20 1.31 13.80 -1.32
C SER A 20 2.38 14.04 -0.26
N ASP A 21 1.95 14.05 1.00
CA ASP A 21 2.80 14.05 2.19
C ASP A 21 3.07 12.61 2.66
N VAL A 22 2.02 11.78 2.65
CA VAL A 22 2.04 10.38 3.08
C VAL A 22 1.26 9.50 2.11
N ILE A 23 1.51 8.20 2.18
CA ILE A 23 0.85 7.17 1.39
C ILE A 23 0.14 6.23 2.36
N ALA A 24 -1.14 5.95 2.14
CA ALA A 24 -1.89 5.00 2.96
C ALA A 24 -2.10 3.70 2.19
N PHE A 25 -1.77 2.56 2.80
CA PHE A 25 -2.09 1.24 2.27
C PHE A 25 -3.18 0.63 3.14
N ASP A 26 -4.30 0.23 2.53
CA ASP A 26 -5.33 -0.57 3.20
C ASP A 26 -5.12 -2.04 2.84
N LEU A 27 -5.01 -2.88 3.88
CA LEU A 27 -4.86 -4.33 3.78
C LEU A 27 -6.19 -5.03 4.06
N ASP A 28 -6.42 -6.20 3.47
CA ASP A 28 -7.60 -7.04 3.72
C ASP A 28 -7.49 -7.85 5.02
N GLU A 29 -6.30 -7.93 5.61
CA GLU A 29 -6.05 -8.59 6.88
C GLU A 29 -5.85 -7.61 8.04
N CYS A 30 -6.21 -8.09 9.23
CA CYS A 30 -5.92 -7.42 10.49
C CYS A 30 -4.49 -7.73 10.97
N ILE A 31 -3.56 -6.81 10.74
CA ILE A 31 -2.16 -6.82 11.15
C ILE A 31 -1.94 -5.66 12.12
N ASN A 32 -1.79 -5.97 13.40
CA ASN A 32 -1.53 -4.97 14.44
C ASN A 32 -0.06 -4.90 14.88
N ASP A 33 0.83 -5.61 14.18
CA ASP A 33 2.23 -5.76 14.53
C ASP A 33 3.13 -5.47 13.32
N ALA A 34 3.89 -4.37 13.38
CA ALA A 34 4.80 -3.96 12.32
C ALA A 34 5.93 -4.97 12.05
N THR A 35 6.25 -5.85 13.01
CA THR A 35 7.31 -6.87 12.81
C THR A 35 6.94 -7.90 11.74
N ARG A 36 5.66 -8.01 11.38
CA ARG A 36 5.18 -8.83 10.25
C ARG A 36 5.76 -8.37 8.91
N PHE A 37 6.10 -7.08 8.79
CA PHE A 37 6.73 -6.52 7.60
C PHE A 37 8.26 -6.50 7.68
N ALA A 38 8.90 -7.23 8.60
CA ALA A 38 10.36 -7.16 8.78
C ALA A 38 11.16 -7.96 7.72
N LYS A 39 10.49 -8.65 6.80
CA LYS A 39 11.09 -9.49 5.78
C LYS A 39 10.24 -9.48 4.51
N GLY A 40 10.86 -9.84 3.39
CA GLY A 40 10.13 -10.11 2.15
C GLY A 40 9.90 -8.85 1.31
N ARG A 41 8.82 -8.85 0.51
CA ARG A 41 8.50 -7.75 -0.42
C ARG A 41 8.10 -6.49 0.32
N PHE A 42 7.49 -6.62 1.50
CA PHE A 42 7.07 -5.51 2.35
C PHE A 42 8.12 -5.07 3.37
N GLU A 43 9.37 -5.51 3.28
CA GLU A 43 10.44 -5.07 4.19
C GLU A 43 10.58 -3.53 4.27
N PHE A 44 10.35 -2.84 3.14
CA PHE A 44 10.38 -1.38 3.10
C PHE A 44 9.31 -0.72 3.99
N ILE A 45 8.19 -1.41 4.28
CA ILE A 45 7.12 -0.89 5.13
C ILE A 45 7.68 -0.59 6.52
N ALA A 46 8.54 -1.46 7.07
CA ALA A 46 9.13 -1.23 8.39
C ALA A 46 9.94 0.09 8.46
N GLU A 47 10.54 0.51 7.35
CA GLU A 47 11.32 1.76 7.27
C GLU A 47 10.45 3.01 7.09
N CYS A 48 9.31 2.86 6.40
CA CYS A 48 8.42 3.97 6.05
C CYS A 48 7.19 4.11 6.93
N LEU A 49 6.84 3.12 7.75
CA LEU A 49 5.65 3.13 8.60
C LEU A 49 5.68 4.24 9.64
N GLN A 50 4.61 5.05 9.67
CA GLN A 50 4.36 6.07 10.69
C GLN A 50 3.27 5.62 11.66
N GLU A 51 2.21 5.01 11.15
CA GLU A 51 1.04 4.64 11.94
C GLU A 51 0.38 3.37 11.39
N ILE A 52 -0.13 2.54 12.29
CA ILE A 52 -1.05 1.45 11.99
C ILE A 52 -2.40 1.80 12.60
N THR A 53 -3.43 1.87 11.75
CA THR A 53 -4.82 2.04 12.18
C THR A 53 -5.59 0.76 11.90
N ILE A 54 -6.40 0.33 12.86
CA ILE A 54 -7.32 -0.80 12.72
C ILE A 54 -8.75 -0.25 12.71
N TRP A 55 -9.58 -0.71 11.78
CA TRP A 55 -11.01 -0.39 11.76
C TRP A 55 -11.84 -1.59 11.37
N ASP A 56 -13.09 -1.57 11.84
CA ASP A 56 -14.09 -2.55 11.49
C ASP A 56 -15.04 -1.99 10.42
N SER A 57 -15.30 -2.76 9.39
CA SER A 57 -16.31 -2.44 8.37
C SER A 57 -16.98 -3.72 7.89
N ASN A 58 -18.31 -3.74 7.81
CA ASN A 58 -19.09 -4.88 7.32
C ASN A 58 -18.78 -6.23 8.01
N GLY A 59 -18.36 -6.22 9.28
CA GLY A 59 -18.02 -7.43 10.03
C GLY A 59 -16.62 -7.99 9.76
N TYR A 60 -15.79 -7.26 9.02
CA TYR A 60 -14.38 -7.53 8.80
C TYR A 60 -13.53 -6.46 9.48
N THR A 61 -12.34 -6.86 9.94
CA THR A 61 -11.35 -5.97 10.55
C THR A 61 -10.21 -5.78 9.58
N TYR A 62 -9.88 -4.53 9.28
CA TYR A 62 -8.90 -4.14 8.28
C TYR A 62 -7.74 -3.37 8.92
N THR A 63 -6.64 -3.30 8.18
CA THR A 63 -5.41 -2.58 8.59
C THR A 63 -5.07 -1.49 7.61
N ARG A 64 -4.64 -0.35 8.12
CA ARG A 64 -4.25 0.82 7.34
C ARG A 64 -2.90 1.23 7.83
N LEU A 65 -1.97 1.21 6.90
CA LEU A 65 -0.61 1.60 7.14
C LEU A 65 -0.44 3.01 6.59
N ILE A 66 -0.14 3.96 7.45
CA ILE A 66 0.28 5.31 7.03
C ILE A 66 1.79 5.29 6.88
N LEU A 67 2.25 5.50 5.65
CA LEU A 67 3.65 5.42 5.25
C LEU A 67 4.18 6.80 4.89
N LYS A 68 5.30 7.19 5.50
CA LYS A 68 6.05 8.37 5.05
C LYS A 68 6.63 8.11 3.67
N LYS A 69 6.77 9.18 2.89
CA LYS A 69 7.47 9.09 1.61
C LYS A 69 8.92 8.70 1.81
N ASP A 70 9.36 7.72 1.05
CA ASP A 70 10.73 7.22 0.99
C ASP A 70 11.04 6.65 -0.41
N TYR A 71 12.32 6.63 -0.78
CA TYR A 71 12.76 6.12 -2.07
C TYR A 71 12.40 4.65 -2.28
N SER A 72 12.49 3.81 -1.25
CA SER A 72 12.16 2.39 -1.33
C SER A 72 10.67 2.19 -1.64
N LEU A 73 9.79 2.93 -0.96
CA LEU A 73 8.35 2.93 -1.22
C LEU A 73 8.01 3.41 -2.64
N TYR A 74 8.64 4.49 -3.10
CA TYR A 74 8.42 4.99 -4.46
C TYR A 74 8.86 3.97 -5.53
N ASN A 75 10.03 3.37 -5.34
CA ASN A 75 10.55 2.35 -6.24
C ASN A 75 9.64 1.11 -6.27
N TYR A 76 9.15 0.66 -5.10
CA TYR A 76 8.18 -0.42 -5.01
C TYR A 76 6.93 -0.10 -5.84
N LEU A 77 6.29 1.05 -5.61
CA LEU A 77 5.10 1.49 -6.35
C LEU A 77 5.33 1.56 -7.87
N CYS A 78 6.53 1.89 -8.33
CA CYS A 78 6.86 1.94 -9.76
C CYS A 78 7.08 0.57 -10.40
N GLN A 79 7.46 -0.45 -9.61
CA GLN A 79 7.74 -1.79 -10.14
C GLN A 79 6.48 -2.60 -10.43
N ILE A 80 5.37 -2.22 -9.79
CA ILE A 80 4.09 -2.90 -9.84
C ILE A 80 3.58 -3.01 -11.27
N SER A 81 3.28 -4.25 -11.67
CA SER A 81 2.74 -4.60 -12.99
C SER A 81 1.30 -5.08 -12.93
N ASP A 82 0.83 -5.52 -11.76
CA ASP A 82 -0.48 -6.15 -11.54
C ASP A 82 -0.80 -6.18 -10.03
N TRP A 83 -2.01 -6.64 -9.70
CA TRP A 83 -2.49 -6.75 -8.32
C TRP A 83 -1.85 -7.89 -7.50
N ASP A 84 -1.33 -8.94 -8.12
CA ASP A 84 -0.66 -10.03 -7.40
C ASP A 84 0.72 -9.57 -6.86
N VAL A 85 1.25 -8.44 -7.34
CA VAL A 85 2.42 -7.77 -6.74
C VAL A 85 2.07 -7.11 -5.40
N PHE A 86 0.79 -6.84 -5.15
CA PHE A 86 0.28 -6.24 -3.91
C PHE A 86 -0.07 -7.25 -2.82
N SER A 87 0.13 -8.54 -3.02
CA SER A 87 0.04 -9.52 -1.94
C SER A 87 1.42 -9.95 -1.44
N GLU A 88 1.50 -10.44 -0.22
CA GLU A 88 2.63 -11.19 0.30
C GLU A 88 2.11 -12.31 1.19
N THR A 89 2.70 -13.49 1.09
CA THR A 89 2.33 -14.64 1.92
C THR A 89 3.47 -14.91 2.89
N ASP A 90 3.19 -14.94 4.18
CA ASP A 90 4.07 -15.56 5.16
C ASP A 90 3.63 -17.02 5.44
N GLU A 91 4.21 -17.66 6.46
CA GLU A 91 3.92 -19.07 6.76
C GLU A 91 2.44 -19.31 7.14
N ASP A 92 1.74 -18.29 7.64
CA ASP A 92 0.43 -18.43 8.26
C ASP A 92 -0.67 -17.58 7.59
N THR A 93 -0.32 -16.54 6.81
CA THR A 93 -1.29 -15.55 6.32
C THR A 93 -0.82 -14.90 5.01
N GLU A 94 -1.75 -14.73 4.07
CA GLU A 94 -1.58 -13.82 2.93
C GLU A 94 -2.03 -12.42 3.35
N TYR A 95 -1.24 -11.40 3.04
CA TYR A 95 -1.55 -10.00 3.26
C TYR A 95 -1.67 -9.32 1.90
N ALA A 96 -2.84 -8.83 1.51
CA ALA A 96 -3.00 -8.12 0.24
C ALA A 96 -3.35 -6.64 0.43
N VAL A 97 -2.70 -5.78 -0.36
CA VAL A 97 -3.07 -4.36 -0.46
C VAL A 97 -4.22 -4.27 -1.46
N TRP A 98 -5.42 -3.97 -0.98
CA TRP A 98 -6.59 -3.79 -1.84
C TRP A 98 -6.80 -2.32 -2.23
N LYS A 99 -6.20 -1.38 -1.50
CA LYS A 99 -6.28 0.05 -1.81
C LYS A 99 -5.05 0.83 -1.36
N ILE A 100 -4.68 1.81 -2.18
CA ILE A 100 -3.61 2.76 -1.91
C ILE A 100 -4.15 4.17 -2.11
N GLU A 101 -3.93 5.03 -1.13
CA GLU A 101 -4.28 6.45 -1.20
C GLU A 101 -3.04 7.32 -1.06
N PHE A 102 -3.00 8.38 -1.88
CA PHE A 102 -2.00 9.44 -1.80
C PHE A 102 -2.64 10.60 -1.04
N LEU A 103 -2.12 10.93 0.14
CA LEU A 103 -2.73 11.91 1.04
C LEU A 103 -1.92 13.21 1.08
N LEU A 104 -2.61 14.35 1.02
CA LEU A 104 -2.04 15.70 1.21
C LEU A 104 -2.88 16.41 2.26
N ASN A 105 -2.29 16.79 3.40
CA ASN A 105 -3.02 17.32 4.55
C ASN A 105 -4.26 16.47 4.93
N ASP A 106 -4.08 15.16 5.06
CA ASP A 106 -5.14 14.16 5.35
C ASP A 106 -6.22 13.99 4.26
N GLU A 107 -6.17 14.75 3.16
CA GLU A 107 -7.10 14.60 2.04
C GLU A 107 -6.54 13.64 0.98
N CYS A 108 -7.38 12.68 0.53
CA CYS A 108 -7.04 11.79 -0.56
C CYS A 108 -7.09 12.52 -1.91
N ILE A 109 -5.92 12.73 -2.52
CA ILE A 109 -5.79 13.44 -3.81
C ILE A 109 -5.72 12.49 -5.01
N ALA A 110 -5.39 11.23 -4.79
CA ALA A 110 -5.35 10.17 -5.79
C ALA A 110 -5.40 8.82 -5.09
N TYR A 111 -5.90 7.79 -5.78
CA TYR A 111 -5.93 6.44 -5.24
C TYR A 111 -5.80 5.39 -6.34
N ILE A 112 -5.42 4.18 -5.92
CA ILE A 112 -5.46 2.96 -6.73
C ILE A 112 -6.24 1.94 -5.91
N THR A 113 -7.23 1.29 -6.51
CA THR A 113 -8.07 0.29 -5.85
C THR A 113 -8.13 -0.96 -6.69
N SER A 114 -8.02 -2.10 -6.02
CA SER A 114 -8.28 -3.40 -6.60
C SER A 114 -9.76 -3.52 -6.94
N ASP A 115 -10.08 -4.21 -8.04
CA ASP A 115 -11.44 -4.58 -8.42
C ASP A 115 -11.84 -5.99 -7.92
N TYR A 116 -10.96 -6.64 -7.15
CA TYR A 116 -11.22 -7.90 -6.47
C TYR A 116 -12.42 -7.83 -5.51
#